data_AF-A0A2N5RKF1-F1
#
_entry.id   AF-A0A2N5RKF1-F1
#
_cell.length_a   1.000
_cell.length_b   1.000
_cell.length_c   1.000
_cell.angle_alpha   90.00
_cell.angle_beta   90.00
_cell.angle_gamma   90.00
#
_symmetry.space_group_name_H-M   'P 1'
#
loop_
_entity.id
_entity.type
_entity.pdbx_description
1 polymer ?
#
loop_
_entity_poly.entity_id
_entity_poly.type
_entity_poly.pdbx_seq_one_letter_code
_entity_poly.pdbx_strand_id
1 'polypeptide(L)'
;MDGELCVIDPGEDISRFIKDPVVVLVTHGHCDHISGIPELKVKKLYISAEDVPMLTDPVANLSRDLMDHPVKIELPWEDIDKHFRTLKAPGHTLGSRFIVFDGVVFTGDTVFVDTIGRTDLGGSKEKMKETLIKVKEFFEKIPKEWIVFPGHGEPATVKDVLRRNIFLRGNLL
;
A
#
# COMPACT_ATOMS: atom_id res chain seq x y z
N MET A 1 16.27 9.82 7.09
CA MET A 1 15.24 10.82 6.69
C MET A 1 14.90 11.64 7.92
N ASP A 2 15.91 12.19 8.59
CA ASP A 2 15.69 12.80 9.89
C ASP A 2 14.98 14.14 9.69
N GLY A 3 13.73 14.22 10.16
CA GLY A 3 12.92 15.43 10.11
C GLY A 3 12.08 15.64 8.85
N GLU A 4 12.00 14.67 7.92
CA GLU A 4 11.08 14.77 6.78
C GLU A 4 9.69 14.21 7.10
N LEU A 5 8.65 14.96 6.72
CA LEU A 5 7.27 14.49 6.79
C LEU A 5 6.98 13.53 5.63
N CYS A 6 6.61 12.30 5.95
CA CYS A 6 6.20 11.29 4.98
C CYS A 6 4.69 11.12 4.98
N VAL A 7 4.08 10.98 3.81
CA VAL A 7 2.67 10.61 3.62
C VAL A 7 2.64 9.31 2.84
N ILE A 8 1.84 8.36 3.31
CA ILE A 8 1.64 7.06 2.66
C ILE A 8 0.25 7.03 2.08
N ASP A 9 0.13 6.63 0.81
CA ASP A 9 -1.12 6.47 0.08
C ASP A 9 -2.10 7.66 0.19
N PRO A 10 -1.70 8.87 -0.26
CA PRO A 10 -2.56 10.05 -0.16
C PRO A 10 -3.79 9.92 -1.08
N GLY A 11 -4.96 9.76 -0.47
CA GLY A 11 -6.27 9.93 -1.12
C GLY A 11 -6.72 11.40 -1.21
N GLU A 12 -7.83 11.65 -1.89
CA GLU A 12 -8.42 12.99 -2.04
C GLU A 12 -8.64 13.70 -0.70
N ASP A 13 -8.68 15.04 -0.74
CA ASP A 13 -8.86 15.92 0.41
C ASP A 13 -7.70 15.91 1.44
N ILE A 14 -6.60 15.20 1.16
CA ILE A 14 -5.41 15.15 2.04
C ILE A 14 -4.85 16.53 2.35
N SER A 15 -4.99 17.50 1.43
CA SER A 15 -4.52 18.86 1.65
C SER A 15 -5.24 19.58 2.78
N ARG A 16 -6.40 19.09 3.26
CA ARG A 16 -7.07 19.62 4.46
C ARG A 16 -6.24 19.40 5.72
N PHE A 17 -5.39 18.37 5.72
CA PHE A 17 -4.58 17.96 6.87
C PHE A 17 -3.11 18.32 6.71
N ILE A 18 -2.58 18.24 5.49
CA ILE A 18 -1.15 18.40 5.21
C ILE A 18 -0.91 19.61 4.30
N LYS A 19 -0.13 20.58 4.79
CA LYS A 19 0.25 21.81 4.04
C LYS A 19 1.75 21.95 3.79
N ASP A 20 2.55 21.20 4.54
CA ASP A 20 4.00 21.19 4.46
C ASP A 20 4.49 20.34 3.29
N PRO A 21 5.71 20.56 2.78
CA PRO A 21 6.31 19.68 1.79
C PRO A 21 6.58 18.28 2.32
N VAL A 22 6.24 17.25 1.53
CA VAL A 22 6.26 15.85 1.97
C VAL A 22 6.99 14.92 1.02
N VAL A 23 7.49 13.81 1.57
CA VAL A 23 7.86 12.62 0.82
C VAL A 23 6.63 11.71 0.72
N VAL A 24 6.26 11.30 -0.48
CA VAL A 24 5.11 10.40 -0.70
C VAL A 24 5.61 8.98 -0.93
N LEU A 25 5.04 8.03 -0.20
CA LEU A 25 5.25 6.59 -0.41
C LEU A 25 3.93 5.95 -0.84
N VAL A 26 3.98 5.08 -1.82
CA VAL A 26 2.81 4.42 -2.38
C VAL A 26 2.94 2.90 -2.22
N THR A 27 1.98 2.29 -1.54
CA THR A 27 1.92 0.83 -1.35
C THR A 27 1.56 0.12 -2.66
N HIS A 28 0.64 0.69 -3.44
CA HIS A 28 0.21 0.23 -4.76
C HIS A 28 -0.50 1.36 -5.56
N GLY A 29 -0.61 1.18 -6.87
CA GLY A 29 -0.99 2.25 -7.79
C GLY A 29 -2.49 2.52 -8.03
N HIS A 30 -3.41 1.96 -7.24
CA HIS A 30 -4.85 2.25 -7.44
C HIS A 30 -5.21 3.69 -7.06
N CYS A 31 -6.22 4.23 -7.74
CA CYS A 31 -6.50 5.66 -7.79
C CYS A 31 -6.78 6.28 -6.42
N ASP A 32 -7.46 5.57 -5.53
CA ASP A 32 -7.78 6.01 -4.17
C ASP A 32 -6.56 6.11 -3.25
N HIS A 33 -5.43 5.52 -3.63
CA HIS A 33 -4.14 5.63 -2.93
C HIS A 33 -3.20 6.69 -3.53
N ILE A 34 -3.53 7.27 -4.69
CA ILE A 34 -2.69 8.25 -5.40
C ILE A 34 -3.40 9.55 -5.76
N SER A 35 -4.73 9.62 -5.60
CA SER A 35 -5.56 10.76 -6.03
C SER A 35 -5.27 12.06 -5.30
N GLY A 36 -4.76 11.99 -4.06
CA GLY A 36 -4.38 13.15 -3.27
C GLY A 36 -3.00 13.70 -3.59
N ILE A 37 -2.16 12.98 -4.34
CA ILE A 37 -0.80 13.43 -4.69
C ILE A 37 -0.78 14.83 -5.32
N PRO A 38 -1.67 15.18 -6.28
CA PRO A 38 -1.69 16.51 -6.90
C PRO A 38 -2.00 17.66 -5.93
N GLU A 39 -2.60 17.37 -4.77
CA GLU A 39 -2.91 18.39 -3.77
C GLU A 39 -1.72 18.74 -2.86
N LEU A 40 -0.65 17.95 -2.91
CA LEU A 40 0.49 18.02 -2.00
C LEU A 40 1.69 18.72 -2.60
N LYS A 41 2.52 19.33 -1.74
CA LYS A 41 3.85 19.82 -2.10
C LYS A 41 4.85 18.65 -2.08
N VAL A 42 4.82 17.82 -3.12
CA VAL A 42 5.63 16.59 -3.20
C VAL A 42 7.11 16.92 -3.43
N LYS A 43 7.96 16.52 -2.49
CA LYS A 43 9.43 16.56 -2.64
C LYS A 43 9.94 15.37 -3.43
N LYS A 44 9.40 14.18 -3.11
CA LYS A 44 9.77 12.90 -3.68
C LYS A 44 8.58 11.96 -3.70
N LEU A 45 8.48 11.14 -4.73
CA LEU A 45 7.47 10.10 -4.87
C LEU A 45 8.17 8.74 -4.98
N TYR A 46 7.79 7.81 -4.10
CA TYR A 46 8.29 6.45 -4.08
C TYR A 46 7.17 5.46 -4.36
N ILE A 47 7.36 4.64 -5.38
CA ILE A 47 6.42 3.56 -5.76
C ILE A 47 7.25 2.38 -6.28
N SER A 48 6.68 1.17 -6.25
CA SER A 48 7.30 0.02 -6.88
C SER A 48 7.30 0.15 -8.40
N ALA A 49 8.37 -0.32 -9.04
CA ALA A 49 8.50 -0.27 -10.50
C ALA A 49 7.36 -1.01 -11.23
N GLU A 50 6.80 -2.06 -10.62
CA GLU A 50 5.73 -2.86 -11.22
C GLU A 50 4.38 -2.11 -11.29
N ASP A 51 4.12 -1.12 -10.42
CA ASP A 51 2.89 -0.32 -10.44
C ASP A 51 3.07 1.09 -11.06
N VAL A 52 4.28 1.47 -11.51
CA VAL A 52 4.54 2.76 -12.15
C VAL A 52 3.57 3.10 -13.30
N PRO A 53 3.19 2.17 -14.19
CA PRO A 53 2.22 2.48 -15.25
C PRO A 53 0.88 3.02 -14.73
N MET A 54 0.47 2.61 -13.52
CA MET A 54 -0.76 3.06 -12.88
C MET A 54 -0.71 4.53 -12.49
N LEU A 55 0.47 5.15 -12.33
CA LEU A 55 0.54 6.58 -12.05
C LEU A 55 -0.13 7.43 -13.15
N THR A 56 -0.06 7.00 -14.41
CA THR A 56 -0.48 7.82 -15.56
C THR A 56 -1.58 7.19 -16.41
N ASP A 57 -1.93 5.91 -16.20
CA ASP A 57 -2.98 5.21 -16.92
C ASP A 57 -4.27 5.08 -16.08
N PRO A 58 -5.31 5.88 -16.37
CA PRO A 58 -6.58 5.86 -15.65
C PRO A 58 -7.34 4.53 -15.70
N VAL A 59 -7.04 3.66 -16.67
CA VAL A 59 -7.62 2.31 -16.74
C VAL A 59 -6.91 1.39 -15.76
N ALA A 60 -5.57 1.45 -15.74
CA ALA A 60 -4.76 0.61 -14.86
C ALA A 60 -4.91 0.97 -13.38
N ASN A 61 -5.03 2.26 -13.06
CA ASN A 61 -5.29 2.73 -11.69
C ASN A 61 -6.77 2.75 -11.30
N LEU A 62 -7.68 2.38 -12.22
CA LEU A 62 -9.14 2.32 -12.01
C LEU A 62 -9.87 3.67 -11.90
N SER A 63 -9.19 4.82 -11.93
CA SER A 63 -9.85 6.13 -11.82
C SER A 63 -10.85 6.42 -12.95
N ARG A 64 -10.68 5.82 -14.14
CA ARG A 64 -11.66 5.93 -15.22
C ARG A 64 -13.05 5.44 -14.80
N ASP A 65 -13.08 4.37 -14.01
CA ASP A 65 -14.31 3.63 -13.69
C ASP A 65 -14.80 3.88 -12.25
N LEU A 66 -13.89 4.28 -11.33
CA LEU A 66 -14.18 4.42 -9.90
C LEU A 66 -14.18 5.87 -9.38
N MET A 67 -13.79 6.85 -10.20
CA MET A 67 -13.74 8.26 -9.81
C MET A 67 -14.47 9.15 -10.83
N ASP A 68 -14.86 10.35 -10.39
CA ASP A 68 -15.51 11.35 -11.26
C ASP A 68 -14.54 11.97 -12.29
N HIS A 69 -13.24 11.76 -12.10
CA HIS A 69 -12.20 12.27 -12.99
C HIS A 69 -11.01 11.29 -13.07
N PRO A 70 -10.32 11.24 -14.22
CA PRO A 70 -9.12 10.41 -14.35
C PRO A 70 -7.98 10.97 -13.51
N VAL A 71 -7.30 10.09 -12.78
CA VAL A 71 -6.10 10.41 -12.01
C VAL A 71 -4.86 10.16 -12.86
N LYS A 72 -4.00 11.18 -12.95
CA LYS A 72 -2.70 11.11 -13.63
C LYS A 72 -1.65 11.87 -12.83
N ILE A 73 -0.57 11.17 -12.48
CA ILE A 73 0.54 11.68 -11.68
C ILE A 73 1.78 11.76 -12.57
N GLU A 74 2.08 12.96 -13.05
CA GLU A 74 3.24 13.26 -13.90
C GLU A 74 4.40 13.83 -13.08
N LEU A 75 4.79 13.11 -12.01
CA LEU A 75 5.91 13.48 -11.15
C LEU A 75 7.07 12.49 -11.33
N PRO A 76 8.34 12.93 -11.18
CA PRO A 76 9.46 12.01 -11.06
C PRO A 76 9.25 11.06 -9.88
N TRP A 77 9.54 9.77 -10.10
CA TRP A 77 9.43 8.74 -9.09
C TRP A 77 10.76 8.02 -8.90
N GLU A 78 10.95 7.44 -7.72
CA GLU A 78 12.07 6.56 -7.36
C GLU A 78 11.52 5.20 -6.91
N ASP A 79 12.24 4.12 -7.22
CA ASP A 79 11.84 2.75 -6.83
C ASP A 79 11.89 2.59 -5.31
N ILE A 80 10.73 2.39 -4.68
CA ILE A 80 10.59 2.34 -3.22
C ILE A 80 11.51 1.30 -2.56
N ASP A 81 11.75 0.16 -3.23
CA ASP A 81 12.55 -0.95 -2.70
C ASP A 81 14.04 -0.58 -2.51
N LYS A 82 14.51 0.51 -3.14
CA LYS A 82 15.90 0.99 -3.03
C LYS A 82 16.11 1.97 -1.88
N HIS A 83 15.03 2.51 -1.31
CA HIS A 83 15.09 3.61 -0.36
C HIS A 83 14.41 3.29 0.98
N PHE A 84 13.51 2.31 1.01
CA PHE A 84 12.74 1.93 2.19
C PHE A 84 12.83 0.44 2.46
N ARG A 85 12.62 0.06 3.72
CA ARG A 85 12.44 -1.34 4.08
C ARG A 85 11.04 -1.77 3.64
N THR A 86 10.99 -2.60 2.60
CA THR A 86 9.73 -3.11 2.05
C THR A 86 9.65 -4.64 2.10
N LEU A 87 8.42 -5.15 2.02
CA LEU A 87 8.15 -6.55 1.70
C LEU A 87 7.33 -6.58 0.40
N LYS A 88 7.79 -7.34 -0.60
CA LYS A 88 6.99 -7.59 -1.82
C LYS A 88 5.75 -8.39 -1.45
N ALA A 89 4.58 -7.83 -1.75
CA ALA A 89 3.29 -8.42 -1.40
C ALA A 89 2.32 -8.47 -2.61
N PRO A 90 2.74 -8.97 -3.79
CA PRO A 90 1.89 -8.99 -4.96
C PRO A 90 0.65 -9.85 -4.76
N GLY A 91 -0.46 -9.47 -5.39
CA GLY A 91 -1.70 -10.23 -5.37
C GLY A 91 -2.91 -9.34 -5.58
N HIS A 92 -2.97 -8.23 -4.84
CA HIS A 92 -3.96 -7.18 -5.04
C HIS A 92 -3.64 -6.35 -6.30
N THR A 93 -2.41 -5.83 -6.36
CA THR A 93 -1.72 -5.44 -7.59
C THR A 93 -0.44 -6.27 -7.75
N LEU A 94 0.22 -6.19 -8.90
CA LEU A 94 1.52 -6.84 -9.08
C LEU A 94 2.66 -6.08 -8.37
N GLY A 95 2.52 -4.77 -8.19
CA GLY A 95 3.50 -3.92 -7.50
C GLY A 95 3.25 -3.70 -6.01
N SER A 96 2.20 -4.29 -5.42
CA SER A 96 1.88 -4.14 -3.99
C SER A 96 3.11 -4.36 -3.08
N ARG A 97 3.31 -3.44 -2.14
CA ARG A 97 4.38 -3.47 -1.12
C ARG A 97 3.80 -3.27 0.27
N PHE A 98 4.40 -3.96 1.24
CA PHE A 98 4.36 -3.48 2.62
C PHE A 98 5.50 -2.53 2.84
N ILE A 99 5.24 -1.43 3.54
CA ILE A 99 6.25 -0.46 3.94
C ILE A 99 6.45 -0.59 5.45
N VAL A 100 7.69 -0.85 5.86
CA VAL A 100 8.02 -1.27 7.22
C VAL A 100 8.84 -0.20 7.93
N PHE A 101 8.33 0.26 9.07
CA PHE A 101 9.07 1.10 10.03
C PHE A 101 9.13 0.39 11.38
N ASP A 102 10.02 0.82 12.26
CA ASP A 102 10.11 0.19 13.59
C ASP A 102 8.81 0.45 14.37
N GLY A 103 8.14 -0.64 14.75
CA GLY A 103 6.86 -0.60 15.47
C GLY A 103 5.61 -0.60 14.59
N VAL A 104 5.71 -0.34 13.29
CA VAL A 104 4.54 -0.24 12.39
C VAL A 104 4.78 -0.83 11.00
N VAL A 105 3.74 -1.39 10.39
CA VAL A 105 3.75 -1.93 9.02
C VAL A 105 2.54 -1.42 8.28
N PHE A 106 2.75 -0.76 7.14
CA PHE A 106 1.69 -0.38 6.22
C PHE A 106 1.52 -1.50 5.21
N THR A 107 0.33 -2.11 5.16
CA THR A 107 0.08 -3.33 4.35
C THR A 107 -0.63 -3.06 3.03
N GLY A 108 -1.00 -1.79 2.80
CA GLY A 108 -1.87 -1.41 1.69
C GLY A 108 -3.09 -2.34 1.63
N ASP A 109 -3.47 -2.69 0.42
CA ASP A 109 -4.64 -3.52 0.17
C ASP A 109 -4.33 -5.02 0.03
N THR A 110 -3.18 -5.49 0.50
CA THR A 110 -2.94 -6.95 0.49
C THR A 110 -3.59 -7.64 1.68
N VAL A 111 -3.38 -7.10 2.89
CA VAL A 111 -3.83 -7.73 4.14
C VAL A 111 -4.52 -6.69 5.01
N PHE A 112 -5.77 -7.02 5.38
CA PHE A 112 -6.59 -6.32 6.35
C PHE A 112 -6.66 -7.13 7.65
N VAL A 113 -7.35 -6.59 8.67
CA VAL A 113 -7.44 -7.21 10.00
C VAL A 113 -8.04 -8.61 9.97
N ASP A 114 -9.10 -8.82 9.20
CA ASP A 114 -9.84 -10.09 9.12
C ASP A 114 -10.02 -10.63 7.69
N THR A 115 -9.53 -9.91 6.68
CA THR A 115 -9.62 -10.31 5.28
C THR A 115 -8.39 -9.89 4.47
N ILE A 116 -8.39 -10.12 3.17
CA ILE A 116 -7.33 -9.77 2.23
C ILE A 116 -7.88 -8.92 1.08
N GLY A 117 -6.98 -8.31 0.31
CA GLY A 117 -7.30 -7.64 -0.94
C GLY A 117 -8.01 -8.52 -1.94
N ARG A 118 -8.93 -7.91 -2.70
CA ARG A 118 -9.40 -8.51 -3.94
C ARG A 118 -8.25 -8.60 -4.95
N THR A 119 -8.31 -9.56 -5.87
CA THR A 119 -7.20 -9.88 -6.78
C THR A 119 -7.59 -9.80 -8.26
N ASP A 120 -8.76 -9.26 -8.55
CA ASP A 120 -9.40 -9.25 -9.88
C ASP A 120 -9.36 -7.88 -10.57
N LEU A 121 -8.71 -6.88 -9.96
CA LEU A 121 -8.53 -5.53 -10.50
C LEU A 121 -7.05 -5.23 -10.81
N GLY A 122 -6.45 -6.05 -11.66
CA GLY A 122 -5.01 -5.96 -11.99
C GLY A 122 -4.10 -6.78 -11.08
N GLY A 123 -4.69 -7.63 -10.23
CA GLY A 123 -4.00 -8.55 -9.33
C GLY A 123 -3.84 -9.97 -9.86
N SER A 124 -3.50 -10.90 -8.97
CA SER A 124 -3.43 -12.35 -9.24
C SER A 124 -3.71 -13.16 -7.97
N LYS A 125 -4.64 -14.12 -8.06
CA LYS A 125 -4.95 -15.06 -6.96
C LYS A 125 -3.76 -15.95 -6.62
N GLU A 126 -3.04 -16.40 -7.63
CA GLU A 126 -1.86 -17.25 -7.50
C GLU A 126 -0.76 -16.50 -6.73
N LYS A 127 -0.49 -15.25 -7.12
CA LYS A 127 0.47 -14.40 -6.42
C LYS A 127 0.03 -14.07 -5.00
N MET A 128 -1.26 -13.80 -4.78
CA MET A 128 -1.81 -13.60 -3.44
C MET A 128 -1.56 -14.81 -2.54
N LYS A 129 -1.79 -16.05 -3.03
CA LYS A 129 -1.50 -17.28 -2.27
C LYS A 129 -0.02 -17.37 -1.86
N GLU A 130 0.90 -17.11 -2.78
CA GLU A 130 2.34 -17.07 -2.50
C GLU A 130 2.69 -15.98 -1.47
N THR A 131 2.08 -14.80 -1.60
CA THR A 131 2.27 -13.65 -0.72
C THR A 131 1.81 -13.94 0.70
N LEU A 132 0.63 -14.55 0.88
CA LEU A 132 0.09 -14.82 2.22
C LEU A 132 0.98 -15.76 3.05
N ILE A 133 1.66 -16.71 2.42
CA ILE A 133 2.66 -17.56 3.09
C ILE A 133 3.80 -16.69 3.62
N LYS A 134 4.37 -15.82 2.78
CA LYS A 134 5.48 -14.93 3.15
C LYS A 134 5.07 -13.90 4.21
N VAL A 135 3.87 -13.35 4.11
CA VAL A 135 3.33 -12.38 5.08
C VAL A 135 3.15 -13.03 6.45
N LYS A 136 2.62 -14.26 6.49
CA LYS A 136 2.50 -15.01 7.74
C LYS A 136 3.87 -15.20 8.41
N GLU A 137 4.87 -15.68 7.65
CA GLU A 137 6.22 -15.85 8.17
C GLU A 137 6.85 -14.54 8.65
N PHE A 138 6.62 -13.44 7.93
CA PHE A 138 7.08 -12.11 8.34
C PHE A 138 6.43 -11.68 9.66
N PHE A 139 5.12 -11.78 9.77
CA PHE A 139 4.37 -11.46 10.98
C PHE A 139 4.74 -12.35 12.17
N GLU A 140 5.13 -13.61 11.95
CA GLU A 140 5.65 -14.48 13.00
C GLU A 140 7.01 -14.00 13.54
N LYS A 141 7.84 -13.37 12.70
CA LYS A 141 9.21 -12.92 13.03
C LYS A 141 9.31 -11.52 13.64
N ILE A 142 8.27 -10.70 13.53
CA ILE A 142 8.24 -9.36 14.14
C ILE A 142 7.48 -9.35 15.49
N PRO A 143 7.69 -8.33 16.35
CA PRO A 143 6.95 -8.20 17.60
C PRO A 143 5.44 -8.09 17.37
N LYS A 144 4.66 -8.68 18.28
CA LYS A 144 3.22 -8.89 18.08
C LYS A 144 2.39 -7.65 18.43
N GLU A 145 3.01 -6.72 19.15
CA GLU A 145 2.54 -5.39 19.50
C GLU A 145 2.72 -4.37 18.38
N TRP A 146 3.48 -4.68 17.32
CA TRP A 146 3.58 -3.80 16.16
C TRP A 146 2.20 -3.57 15.56
N ILE A 147 1.98 -2.36 15.05
CA ILE A 147 0.71 -1.95 14.47
C ILE A 147 0.73 -2.17 12.96
N VAL A 148 -0.30 -2.82 12.45
CA VAL A 148 -0.60 -2.97 11.03
C VAL A 148 -1.58 -1.89 10.62
N PHE A 149 -1.19 -1.07 9.66
CA PHE A 149 -2.02 -0.07 9.00
C PHE A 149 -2.39 -0.58 7.60
N PRO A 150 -3.60 -1.12 7.41
CA PRO A 150 -4.07 -1.46 6.08
C PRO A 150 -4.35 -0.21 5.24
N GLY A 151 -4.53 -0.40 3.94
CA GLY A 151 -4.99 0.65 3.03
C GLY A 151 -6.41 1.14 3.36
N HIS A 152 -7.25 0.23 3.87
CA HIS A 152 -8.60 0.54 4.33
C HIS A 152 -8.96 -0.15 5.64
N GLY A 153 -9.86 0.48 6.38
CA GLY A 153 -10.33 -0.02 7.68
C GLY A 153 -9.40 0.35 8.83
N GLU A 154 -9.72 -0.18 10.01
CA GLU A 154 -9.03 0.20 11.24
C GLU A 154 -7.66 -0.50 11.37
N PRO A 155 -6.65 0.18 11.95
CA PRO A 155 -5.40 -0.46 12.29
C PRO A 155 -5.57 -1.51 13.38
N ALA A 156 -4.67 -2.49 13.42
CA ALA A 156 -4.68 -3.54 14.43
C ALA A 156 -3.27 -3.99 14.79
N THR A 157 -3.11 -4.68 15.92
CA THR A 157 -1.81 -5.28 16.24
C THR A 157 -1.54 -6.49 15.34
N VAL A 158 -0.26 -6.80 15.09
CA VAL A 158 0.14 -8.04 14.40
C VAL A 158 -0.49 -9.27 15.07
N LYS A 159 -0.59 -9.28 16.41
CA LYS A 159 -1.30 -10.32 17.17
C LYS A 159 -2.74 -10.49 16.71
N ASP A 160 -3.47 -9.38 16.57
CA ASP A 160 -4.87 -9.39 16.19
C ASP A 160 -5.08 -9.83 14.75
N VAL A 161 -4.22 -9.37 13.82
CA VAL A 161 -4.24 -9.79 12.42
C VAL A 161 -4.04 -11.30 12.30
N LEU A 162 -3.01 -11.85 12.95
CA LEU A 162 -2.77 -13.31 12.94
C LEU A 162 -3.91 -14.13 13.56
N ARG A 163 -4.61 -13.56 14.55
CA ARG A 163 -5.74 -14.23 15.22
C ARG A 163 -7.01 -14.21 14.37
N ARG A 164 -7.32 -13.07 13.77
CA ARG A 164 -8.61 -12.78 13.10
C ARG A 164 -8.61 -13.10 11.62
N ASN A 165 -7.49 -12.91 10.93
CA ASN A 165 -7.42 -13.12 9.49
C ASN A 165 -7.37 -14.62 9.15
N ILE A 166 -8.49 -15.14 8.64
CA ILE A 166 -8.64 -16.57 8.33
C ILE A 166 -7.70 -17.03 7.20
N PHE A 167 -7.32 -16.14 6.29
CA PHE A 167 -6.47 -16.45 5.14
C PHE A 167 -5.02 -16.70 5.58
N LEU A 168 -4.56 -16.05 6.66
CA LEU A 168 -3.23 -16.30 7.25
C LEU A 168 -3.18 -17.58 8.10
N ARG A 169 -4.33 -18.23 8.36
CA ARG A 169 -4.45 -19.43 9.20
C ARG A 169 -4.50 -20.74 8.41
N GLY A 170 -4.30 -20.69 7.09
CA GLY A 170 -4.26 -21.88 6.23
C GLY A 170 -5.58 -22.22 5.53
N ASN A 171 -6.61 -21.37 5.67
CA ASN A 171 -7.77 -21.40 4.79
C ASN A 171 -7.38 -20.68 3.49
N LEU A 172 -6.67 -21.39 2.62
CA LEU A 172 -6.18 -20.83 1.35
C LEU A 172 -7.35 -20.56 0.39
N LEU A 173 -7.20 -19.47 -0.39
CA LEU A 173 -8.13 -18.95 -1.40
C LEU A 173 -8.65 -19.99 -2.41
#